data_AF-A0A538Q9K1-F1
#
_entry.id   AF-A0A538Q9K1-F1
#
_cell.length_a   1.000
_cell.length_b   1.000
_cell.length_c   1.000
_cell.angle_alpha   90.00
_cell.angle_beta   90.00
_cell.angle_gamma   90.00
#
_symmetry.space_group_name_H-M   'P 1'
#
loop_
_entity.id
_entity.type
_entity.pdbx_description
1 polymer ?
#
loop_
_entity_poly.entity_id
_entity_poly.type
_entity_poly.pdbx_seq_one_letter_code
_entity_poly.pdbx_strand_id
1 'polypeptide(L)'
;MTPPVDRVEAALLRLGAEHQPPPGWEARVLAAVATPRRRPWWQFAAPGLVFAGAAVFVVWLLGAPRPAAVAFDVQFERSELVRGDDRAVGDVAHVRVSGGGYRSVRIYRDEVHVVMRCPEDPACRVSHDSLAVDVPLREVGTYLIVALTAASPLPALPGRYDDDLAAAMQAGVDIRKRKVTVH
;
A
#
# COMPACT_ATOMS: atom_id res chain seq x y z
N MET A 1 -51.45 69.44 47.12
CA MET A 1 -51.58 67.98 46.87
C MET A 1 -50.32 67.54 46.17
N THR A 2 -49.41 66.85 46.88
CA THR A 2 -48.18 66.29 46.30
C THR A 2 -48.55 65.04 45.49
N PRO A 3 -48.03 64.87 44.25
CA PRO A 3 -48.35 63.72 43.42
C PRO A 3 -47.89 62.40 44.08
N PRO A 4 -48.56 61.28 43.78
CA PRO A 4 -48.32 59.99 44.44
C PRO A 4 -46.90 59.44 44.25
N VAL A 5 -46.18 59.88 43.20
CA VAL A 5 -44.79 59.46 42.90
C VAL A 5 -43.80 60.04 43.91
N ASP A 6 -43.93 61.32 44.26
CA ASP A 6 -43.03 62.02 45.20
C ASP A 6 -43.07 61.38 46.61
N ARG A 7 -44.22 60.81 46.98
CA ARG A 7 -44.38 60.10 48.25
C ARG A 7 -43.62 58.77 48.27
N VAL A 8 -43.60 58.05 47.15
CA VAL A 8 -42.87 56.78 47.01
C VAL A 8 -41.37 57.04 46.97
N GLU A 9 -40.93 58.07 46.25
CA GLU A 9 -39.52 58.45 46.17
C GLU A 9 -38.98 58.89 47.53
N ALA A 10 -39.74 59.70 48.28
CA ALA A 10 -39.38 60.07 49.65
C ALA A 10 -39.33 58.86 50.60
N ALA A 11 -40.23 57.88 50.43
CA ALA A 11 -40.23 56.65 51.21
C ALA A 11 -39.02 55.76 50.89
N LEU A 12 -38.63 55.66 49.62
CA LEU A 12 -37.47 54.89 49.17
C LEU A 12 -36.15 55.52 49.62
N LEU A 13 -36.03 56.85 49.54
CA LEU A 13 -34.85 57.57 50.04
C LEU A 13 -34.67 57.40 51.55
N ARG A 14 -35.78 57.43 52.30
CA ARG A 14 -35.75 57.17 53.74
C ARG A 14 -35.34 55.74 54.08
N LEU A 15 -35.87 54.75 53.36
CA LEU A 15 -35.49 53.34 53.55
C LEU A 15 -33.99 53.10 53.24
N GLY A 16 -33.48 53.73 52.19
CA GLY A 16 -32.07 53.64 51.80
C GLY A 16 -31.11 54.27 52.83
N ALA A 17 -31.54 55.35 53.50
CA ALA A 17 -30.76 56.00 54.56
C ALA A 17 -30.77 55.20 55.87
N GLU A 18 -31.90 54.56 56.20
CA GLU A 18 -32.04 53.77 57.44
C GLU A 18 -31.35 52.40 57.36
N HIS A 19 -31.08 51.87 56.16
CA HIS A 19 -30.50 50.53 55.95
C HIS A 19 -29.22 50.59 55.11
N GLN A 20 -28.21 51.32 55.60
CA GLN A 20 -26.86 51.15 55.08
C GLN A 20 -26.29 49.81 55.54
N PRO A 21 -25.86 48.93 54.62
CA PRO A 21 -25.30 47.66 55.00
C PRO A 21 -23.93 47.87 55.68
N PRO A 22 -23.54 46.97 56.60
CA PRO A 22 -22.29 47.10 57.33
C PRO A 22 -21.09 47.04 56.37
N PRO A 23 -19.96 47.69 56.71
CA PRO A 23 -18.74 47.63 55.90
C PRO A 23 -18.32 46.16 55.66
N GLY A 24 -17.96 45.84 54.41
CA GLY A 24 -17.58 44.49 53.98
C GLY A 24 -18.74 43.52 53.69
N TRP A 25 -20.00 43.99 53.67
CA TRP A 25 -21.13 43.15 53.24
C TRP A 25 -20.99 42.69 51.78
N GLU A 26 -20.53 43.56 50.88
CA GLU A 26 -20.40 43.29 49.45
C GLU A 26 -19.40 42.16 49.19
N ALA A 27 -18.25 42.19 49.86
CA ALA A 27 -17.24 41.13 49.79
C ALA A 27 -17.80 39.78 50.25
N ARG A 28 -18.67 39.76 51.28
CA ARG A 28 -19.30 38.53 51.77
C ARG A 28 -20.34 37.99 50.80
N VAL A 29 -21.16 38.85 50.21
CA VAL A 29 -22.13 38.43 49.19
C VAL A 29 -21.38 37.87 47.99
N LEU A 30 -20.38 38.60 47.46
CA LEU A 30 -19.58 38.16 46.33
C LEU A 30 -18.85 36.84 46.59
N ALA A 31 -18.32 36.64 47.80
CA ALA A 31 -17.71 35.37 48.19
C ALA A 31 -18.73 34.22 48.28
N ALA A 32 -19.97 34.49 48.69
CA ALA A 32 -21.04 33.50 48.77
C ALA A 32 -21.58 33.11 47.38
N VAL A 33 -21.60 34.03 46.41
CA VAL A 33 -22.01 33.72 45.03
C VAL A 33 -20.86 33.20 44.16
N ALA A 34 -19.61 33.30 44.61
CA ALA A 34 -18.46 32.75 43.91
C ALA A 34 -18.57 31.22 43.88
N THR A 35 -19.05 30.67 42.76
CA THR A 35 -19.06 29.23 42.53
C THR A 35 -17.65 28.65 42.68
N PRO A 36 -17.47 27.50 43.35
CA PRO A 36 -16.17 26.88 43.49
C PRO A 36 -15.59 26.60 42.11
N ARG A 37 -14.40 27.15 41.86
CA ARG A 37 -13.66 27.03 40.59
C ARG A 37 -13.32 25.56 40.37
N ARG A 38 -14.22 24.81 39.71
CA ARG A 38 -14.01 23.40 39.39
C ARG A 38 -12.74 23.29 38.57
N ARG A 39 -11.75 22.58 39.12
CA ARG A 39 -10.50 22.32 38.41
C ARG A 39 -10.83 21.67 37.05
N PRO A 40 -10.23 22.15 35.97
CA PRO A 40 -10.51 21.70 34.61
C PRO A 40 -10.10 20.22 34.43
N TRP A 41 -11.07 19.30 34.55
CA TRP A 41 -10.87 17.84 34.36
C TRP A 41 -10.30 17.45 32.98
N TRP A 42 -10.31 18.37 32.02
CA TRP A 42 -9.78 18.24 30.67
C TRP A 42 -8.26 18.18 30.61
N GLN A 43 -7.57 18.54 31.70
CA GLN A 43 -6.12 18.33 31.84
C GLN A 43 -5.72 16.85 31.86
N PHE A 44 -6.66 15.93 32.12
CA PHE A 44 -6.44 14.48 32.05
C PHE A 44 -6.91 13.83 30.73
N ALA A 45 -7.54 14.58 29.82
CA ALA A 45 -7.98 14.06 28.52
C ALA A 45 -6.92 14.17 27.41
N ALA A 46 -5.90 15.03 27.60
CA ALA A 46 -4.88 15.29 26.59
C ALA A 46 -3.89 14.13 26.30
N PRO A 47 -3.45 13.27 27.24
CA PRO A 47 -2.41 12.29 26.93
C PRO A 47 -2.91 11.06 26.14
N GLY A 48 -4.23 10.79 26.12
CA GLY A 48 -4.80 9.63 25.42
C GLY A 48 -4.78 9.77 23.88
N LEU A 49 -4.90 10.99 23.36
CA LEU A 49 -4.98 11.24 21.91
C LEU A 49 -3.62 11.19 21.20
N VAL A 50 -2.51 11.44 21.91
CA VAL A 50 -1.16 11.40 21.31
C VAL A 50 -0.70 9.96 21.03
N PHE A 51 -1.09 9.00 21.87
CA PHE A 51 -0.71 7.58 21.68
C PHE A 51 -1.49 6.91 20.53
N ALA A 52 -2.75 7.26 20.30
CA ALA A 52 -3.54 6.67 19.23
C ALA A 52 -3.04 7.08 17.83
N GLY A 53 -2.64 8.34 17.65
CA GLY A 53 -2.09 8.83 16.37
C GLY A 53 -0.74 8.20 16.01
N ALA A 54 0.14 8.01 17.01
CA ALA A 54 1.44 7.39 16.79
C ALA A 54 1.33 5.93 16.35
N ALA A 55 0.39 5.16 16.92
CA ALA A 55 0.19 3.75 16.54
C ALA A 55 -0.28 3.60 15.09
N VAL A 56 -1.21 4.44 14.62
CA VAL A 56 -1.69 4.43 13.23
C VAL A 56 -0.57 4.84 12.26
N PHE A 57 0.21 5.87 12.62
CA PHE A 57 1.34 6.33 11.80
C PHE A 57 2.43 5.27 11.68
N VAL A 58 2.73 4.55 12.78
CA VAL A 58 3.70 3.45 12.81
C VAL A 58 3.21 2.24 12.01
N VAL A 59 1.94 1.86 12.13
CA VAL A 59 1.35 0.78 11.30
C VAL A 59 1.33 1.16 9.82
N TRP A 60 1.08 2.42 9.49
CA TRP A 60 1.10 2.90 8.10
C TRP A 60 2.53 2.92 7.51
N LEU A 61 3.53 3.32 8.31
CA LEU A 61 4.95 3.30 7.91
C LEU A 61 5.55 1.89 7.83
N LEU A 62 5.16 0.99 8.73
CA LEU A 62 5.69 -0.38 8.77
C LEU A 62 4.86 -1.38 7.92
N GLY A 63 3.62 -1.02 7.59
CA GLY A 63 2.64 -1.92 7.01
C GLY A 63 2.47 -1.80 5.51
N ALA A 64 3.26 -1.00 4.79
CA ALA A 64 3.30 -1.11 3.34
C ALA A 64 3.90 -2.49 2.99
N PRO A 65 3.11 -3.45 2.48
CA PRO A 65 3.67 -4.71 2.02
C PRO A 65 4.70 -4.37 0.97
N ARG A 66 5.98 -4.65 1.25
CA ARG A 66 7.02 -4.51 0.24
C ARG A 66 6.55 -5.32 -0.96
N PRO A 67 6.48 -4.75 -2.18
CA PRO A 67 6.16 -5.53 -3.35
C PRO A 67 7.13 -6.73 -3.34
N ALA A 68 6.57 -7.94 -3.31
CA ALA A 68 7.37 -9.15 -3.30
C ALA A 68 8.38 -9.02 -4.44
N ALA A 69 9.67 -9.06 -4.11
CA ALA A 69 10.72 -8.85 -5.09
C ALA A 69 10.50 -9.86 -6.22
N VAL A 70 10.43 -9.38 -7.45
CA VAL A 70 10.26 -10.23 -8.63
C VAL A 70 11.45 -11.16 -8.70
N ALA A 71 11.20 -12.46 -8.57
CA ALA A 71 12.24 -13.47 -8.74
C ALA A 71 12.03 -14.18 -10.08
N PHE A 72 13.10 -14.24 -10.87
CA PHE A 72 13.14 -14.95 -12.14
C PHE A 72 14.31 -15.92 -12.09
N ASP A 73 13.99 -17.20 -12.11
CA ASP A 73 14.95 -18.30 -12.04
C ASP A 73 14.81 -19.20 -13.27
N VAL A 74 15.95 -19.54 -13.86
CA VAL A 74 16.03 -20.43 -15.02
C VAL A 74 17.13 -21.44 -14.76
N GLN A 75 16.73 -22.67 -14.50
CA GLN A 75 17.63 -23.80 -14.28
C GLN A 75 17.57 -24.72 -15.50
N PHE A 76 18.65 -25.46 -15.75
CA PHE A 76 18.73 -26.36 -16.89
C PHE A 76 19.10 -27.76 -16.40
N GLU A 77 18.25 -28.73 -16.71
CA GLU A 77 18.52 -30.15 -16.54
C GLU A 77 19.07 -30.71 -17.85
N ARG A 78 20.25 -31.34 -17.78
CA ARG A 78 20.95 -31.87 -18.94
C ARG A 78 20.42 -33.26 -19.26
N SER A 79 20.20 -33.56 -20.54
CA SER A 79 19.94 -34.94 -20.96
C SER A 79 21.24 -35.77 -20.93
N GLU A 80 21.18 -37.03 -20.49
CA GLU A 80 22.37 -37.90 -20.30
C GLU A 80 23.16 -38.17 -21.60
N LEU A 81 22.64 -37.77 -22.76
CA LEU A 81 23.09 -38.21 -24.09
C LEU A 81 24.17 -37.34 -24.73
N VAL A 82 24.52 -36.16 -24.17
CA VAL A 82 25.44 -35.22 -24.85
C VAL A 82 26.69 -34.92 -24.02
N ARG A 83 27.86 -35.16 -24.61
CA ARG A 83 29.18 -34.85 -24.05
C ARG A 83 29.61 -33.44 -24.50
N GLY A 84 29.57 -32.48 -23.59
CA GLY A 84 29.98 -31.09 -23.83
C GLY A 84 29.51 -30.15 -22.72
N ASP A 85 30.04 -28.93 -22.66
CA ASP A 85 29.63 -27.90 -21.69
C ASP A 85 28.45 -27.03 -22.19
N ASP A 86 28.16 -27.10 -23.49
CA ASP A 86 27.08 -26.33 -24.13
C ASP A 86 25.70 -26.95 -23.89
N ARG A 87 24.65 -26.14 -24.14
CA ARG A 87 23.26 -26.58 -24.08
C ARG A 87 22.91 -27.33 -25.35
N ALA A 88 22.27 -28.48 -25.18
CA ALA A 88 22.02 -29.39 -26.27
C ALA A 88 20.52 -29.66 -26.45
N VAL A 89 20.19 -30.16 -27.65
CA VAL A 89 18.85 -30.68 -27.92
C VAL A 89 18.54 -31.81 -26.94
N GLY A 90 17.36 -31.75 -26.33
CA GLY A 90 16.89 -32.69 -25.31
C GLY A 90 17.05 -32.20 -23.88
N ASP A 91 17.83 -31.14 -23.63
CA ASP A 91 17.87 -30.48 -22.32
C ASP A 91 16.50 -29.88 -21.96
N VAL A 92 16.24 -29.74 -20.66
CA VAL A 92 15.00 -29.13 -20.15
C VAL A 92 15.34 -27.85 -19.39
N ALA A 93 14.71 -26.74 -19.76
CA ALA A 93 14.78 -25.50 -19.02
C ALA A 93 13.61 -25.42 -18.02
N HIS A 94 13.93 -25.41 -16.72
CA HIS A 94 12.98 -25.14 -15.65
C HIS A 94 12.91 -23.63 -15.42
N VAL A 95 11.77 -23.04 -15.79
CA VAL A 95 11.54 -21.60 -15.65
C VAL A 95 10.58 -21.38 -14.49
N ARG A 96 10.98 -20.52 -13.54
CA ARG A 96 10.11 -20.08 -12.44
C ARG A 96 10.13 -18.57 -12.32
N VAL A 97 8.94 -17.99 -12.24
CA VAL A 97 8.71 -16.57 -11.96
C VAL A 97 7.85 -16.47 -10.71
N SER A 98 8.23 -15.61 -9.77
CA SER A 98 7.41 -15.29 -8.60
C SER A 98 7.40 -13.79 -8.32
N GLY A 99 6.38 -13.35 -7.59
CA GLY A 99 6.09 -11.93 -7.38
C GLY A 99 5.27 -11.32 -8.52
N GLY A 100 4.89 -10.06 -8.33
CA GLY A 100 3.93 -9.37 -9.21
C GLY A 100 2.49 -9.87 -9.05
N GLY A 101 1.53 -8.98 -9.29
CA GLY A 101 0.10 -9.33 -9.30
C GLY A 101 -0.31 -10.07 -10.57
N TYR A 102 0.32 -9.72 -11.69
CA TYR A 102 0.10 -10.32 -13.01
C TYR A 102 1.43 -10.78 -13.59
N ARG A 103 1.46 -12.01 -14.13
CA ARG A 103 2.68 -12.68 -14.58
C ARG A 103 2.46 -13.38 -15.91
N SER A 104 3.46 -13.36 -16.77
CA SER A 104 3.51 -14.16 -17.99
C SER A 104 4.93 -14.61 -18.26
N VAL A 105 5.09 -15.80 -18.84
CA VAL A 105 6.35 -16.27 -19.40
C VAL A 105 6.13 -16.47 -20.89
N ARG A 106 7.02 -15.89 -21.70
CA ARG A 106 7.03 -16.05 -23.15
C ARG A 106 8.35 -16.67 -23.56
N ILE A 107 8.28 -17.68 -24.42
CA ILE A 107 9.47 -18.36 -24.90
C ILE A 107 9.47 -18.29 -26.41
N TYR A 108 10.54 -17.72 -26.96
CA TYR A 108 10.74 -17.57 -28.39
C TYR A 108 11.95 -18.39 -28.82
N ARG A 109 11.92 -18.87 -30.05
CA ARG A 109 13.08 -19.40 -30.76
C ARG A 109 13.38 -18.50 -31.96
N ASP A 110 14.63 -18.08 -32.04
CA ASP A 110 15.17 -17.19 -33.07
C ASP A 110 14.35 -15.90 -33.23
N GLU A 111 13.83 -15.35 -32.13
CA GLU A 111 13.04 -14.10 -32.03
C GLU A 111 11.68 -14.10 -32.75
N VAL A 112 11.43 -15.06 -33.64
CA VAL A 112 10.25 -15.09 -34.52
C VAL A 112 9.25 -16.17 -34.10
N HIS A 113 9.72 -17.31 -33.61
CA HIS A 113 8.85 -18.45 -33.33
C HIS A 113 8.47 -18.50 -31.87
N VAL A 114 7.19 -18.32 -31.55
CA VAL A 114 6.73 -18.54 -30.17
C VAL A 114 6.67 -20.03 -29.89
N VAL A 115 7.53 -20.49 -29.00
CA VAL A 115 7.59 -21.87 -28.52
C VAL A 115 6.50 -22.10 -27.49
N MET A 116 6.29 -21.15 -26.58
CA MET A 116 5.38 -21.32 -25.44
C MET A 116 4.91 -19.98 -24.87
N ARG A 117 3.68 -19.97 -24.34
CA ARG A 117 3.04 -18.82 -23.70
C ARG A 117 2.39 -19.25 -22.39
N CYS A 118 2.89 -18.73 -21.27
CA CYS A 118 2.25 -18.92 -19.98
C CYS A 118 1.52 -17.63 -19.56
N PRO A 119 0.30 -17.72 -18.99
CA PRO A 119 -0.36 -18.92 -18.50
C PRO A 119 -1.26 -19.67 -19.51
N GLU A 120 -1.23 -19.34 -20.80
CA GLU A 120 -2.16 -19.89 -21.79
C GLU A 120 -1.88 -21.36 -22.20
N ASP A 121 -0.64 -21.80 -22.07
CA ASP A 121 -0.20 -23.15 -22.41
C ASP A 121 -0.49 -24.14 -21.26
N PRO A 122 -1.01 -25.35 -21.55
CA PRO A 122 -1.35 -26.34 -20.54
C PRO A 122 -0.15 -26.88 -19.75
N ALA A 123 1.08 -26.74 -20.25
CA ALA A 123 2.29 -27.12 -19.52
C ALA A 123 2.61 -26.16 -18.36
N CYS A 124 1.99 -24.98 -18.33
CA CYS A 124 2.24 -23.98 -17.31
C CYS A 124 1.56 -24.33 -15.99
N ARG A 125 2.34 -24.30 -14.90
CA ARG A 125 1.86 -24.50 -13.54
C ARG A 125 1.71 -23.14 -12.87
N VAL A 126 0.46 -22.70 -12.73
CA VAL A 126 0.12 -21.43 -12.09
C VAL A 126 -0.21 -21.67 -10.62
N SER A 127 0.39 -20.88 -9.74
CA SER A 127 0.03 -20.81 -8.32
C SER A 127 -0.33 -19.38 -7.93
N HIS A 128 -0.79 -19.20 -6.69
CA HIS A 128 -1.16 -17.88 -6.19
C HIS A 128 -0.04 -16.85 -6.33
N ASP A 129 1.22 -17.22 -6.11
CA ASP A 129 2.38 -16.29 -6.13
C ASP A 129 3.48 -16.68 -7.15
N SER A 130 3.30 -17.79 -7.88
CA SER A 130 4.31 -18.24 -8.85
C SER A 130 3.72 -18.71 -10.17
N LEU A 131 4.55 -18.65 -11.20
CA LEU A 131 4.32 -19.25 -12.51
C LEU A 131 5.54 -20.09 -12.85
N ALA A 132 5.35 -21.37 -13.13
CA ALA A 132 6.44 -22.27 -13.46
C ALA A 132 6.14 -23.10 -14.70
N VAL A 133 7.17 -23.42 -15.48
CA VAL A 133 7.05 -24.27 -16.65
C VAL A 133 8.37 -24.97 -16.95
N ASP A 134 8.28 -26.22 -17.43
CA ASP A 134 9.42 -27.00 -17.89
C ASP A 134 9.40 -27.03 -19.42
N VAL A 135 10.50 -26.62 -20.03
CA VAL A 135 10.56 -26.31 -21.45
C VAL A 135 11.59 -27.22 -22.09
N PRO A 136 11.17 -28.25 -22.84
CA PRO A 136 12.10 -29.10 -23.55
C PRO A 136 12.72 -28.33 -24.72
N LEU A 137 14.05 -28.29 -24.78
CA LEU A 137 14.82 -27.68 -25.87
C LEU A 137 14.90 -28.68 -27.02
N ARG A 138 13.89 -28.67 -27.90
CA ARG A 138 13.69 -29.71 -28.92
C ARG A 138 14.45 -29.49 -30.23
N GLU A 139 14.89 -28.26 -30.49
CA GLU A 139 15.50 -27.89 -31.76
C GLU A 139 16.72 -27.00 -31.50
N VAL A 140 17.67 -27.03 -32.42
CA VAL A 140 18.85 -26.14 -32.43
C VAL A 140 18.37 -24.70 -32.67
N GLY A 141 19.00 -23.73 -32.02
CA GLY A 141 18.67 -22.32 -32.20
C GLY A 141 18.84 -21.47 -30.95
N THR A 142 18.47 -20.19 -31.06
CA THR A 142 18.50 -19.27 -29.92
C THR A 142 17.14 -19.22 -29.24
N TYR A 143 17.07 -19.67 -27.99
CA TYR A 143 15.90 -19.52 -27.15
C TYR A 143 15.96 -18.23 -26.32
N LEU A 144 14.87 -17.47 -26.35
CA LEU A 144 14.66 -16.29 -25.53
C LEU A 144 13.52 -16.56 -24.55
N ILE A 145 13.86 -16.65 -23.27
CA ILE A 145 12.92 -16.83 -22.17
C ILE A 145 12.69 -15.46 -21.56
N VAL A 146 11.46 -14.98 -21.63
CA VAL A 146 11.05 -13.65 -21.16
C VAL A 146 10.01 -13.81 -20.07
N ALA A 147 10.32 -13.33 -18.88
CA ALA A 147 9.40 -13.19 -17.77
C ALA A 147 8.87 -11.75 -17.71
N LEU A 148 7.56 -11.63 -17.65
CA LEU A 148 6.83 -10.38 -17.56
C LEU A 148 6.07 -10.35 -16.24
N THR A 149 6.26 -9.29 -15.46
CA THR A 149 5.57 -9.10 -14.18
C THR A 149 5.06 -7.68 -14.02
N ALA A 150 3.84 -7.52 -13.55
CA ALA A 150 3.19 -6.22 -13.40
C ALA A 150 2.28 -6.16 -12.17
N ALA A 151 1.99 -4.95 -11.71
CA ALA A 151 0.98 -4.69 -10.67
C ALA A 151 -0.45 -4.63 -11.21
N SER A 152 -0.60 -4.36 -12.51
CA SER A 152 -1.87 -4.29 -13.26
C SER A 152 -1.93 -5.39 -14.33
N PRO A 153 -3.12 -5.70 -14.89
CA PRO A 153 -3.27 -6.67 -15.98
C PRO A 153 -2.25 -6.42 -17.10
N LEU A 154 -1.62 -7.50 -17.56
CA LEU A 154 -0.67 -7.42 -18.68
C LEU A 154 -1.40 -7.01 -19.97
N PRO A 155 -0.75 -6.20 -20.83
CA PRO A 155 -1.33 -5.86 -22.13
C PRO A 155 -1.49 -7.11 -23.01
N ALA A 156 -2.37 -7.02 -24.01
CA ALA A 156 -2.42 -8.04 -25.05
C ALA A 156 -1.09 -8.06 -25.83
N LEU A 157 -0.45 -9.23 -25.89
CA LEU A 157 0.85 -9.41 -26.54
C LEU A 157 0.66 -9.99 -27.96
N PRO A 158 1.06 -9.26 -29.03
CA PRO A 158 0.89 -9.66 -30.43
C PRO A 158 1.48 -11.04 -30.80
N GLY A 159 2.46 -11.52 -30.05
CA GLY A 159 3.11 -12.82 -30.24
C GLY A 159 4.40 -12.79 -31.07
N ARG A 160 5.06 -11.63 -31.21
CA ARG A 160 6.42 -11.52 -31.77
C ARG A 160 7.33 -10.89 -30.73
N TYR A 161 8.58 -11.32 -30.62
CA TYR A 161 9.45 -10.92 -29.51
C TYR A 161 9.57 -9.39 -29.38
N ASP A 162 9.89 -8.68 -30.47
CA ASP A 162 10.07 -7.23 -30.44
C ASP A 162 8.78 -6.46 -30.16
N ASP A 163 7.67 -6.89 -30.78
CA ASP A 163 6.36 -6.26 -30.60
C ASP A 163 5.84 -6.46 -29.16
N ASP A 164 6.03 -7.66 -28.60
CA ASP A 164 5.65 -8.00 -27.24
C ASP A 164 6.50 -7.22 -26.23
N LEU A 165 7.80 -7.08 -26.48
CA LEU A 165 8.69 -6.29 -25.63
C LEU A 165 8.32 -4.81 -25.66
N ALA A 166 8.05 -4.25 -26.85
CA ALA A 166 7.62 -2.87 -27.00
C ALA A 166 6.30 -2.60 -26.27
N ALA A 167 5.30 -3.47 -26.43
CA ALA A 167 4.01 -3.37 -25.74
C ALA A 167 4.18 -3.46 -24.21
N ALA A 168 5.00 -4.39 -23.72
CA ALA A 168 5.28 -4.53 -22.29
C ALA A 168 6.00 -3.30 -21.72
N MET A 169 7.00 -2.76 -22.43
CA MET A 169 7.72 -1.56 -22.02
C MET A 169 6.82 -0.33 -21.97
N GLN A 170 5.94 -0.14 -22.96
CA GLN A 170 4.97 0.96 -22.98
C GLN A 170 3.99 0.88 -21.81
N ALA A 171 3.64 -0.34 -21.37
CA ALA A 171 2.76 -0.58 -20.23
C ALA A 171 3.48 -0.54 -18.86
N GLY A 172 4.78 -0.27 -18.82
CA GLY A 172 5.55 -0.22 -17.56
C GLY A 172 5.70 -1.57 -16.86
N VAL A 173 5.67 -2.66 -17.62
CA VAL A 173 5.86 -4.03 -17.11
C VAL A 173 7.34 -4.25 -16.75
N ASP A 174 7.62 -4.95 -15.64
CA ASP A 174 8.99 -5.41 -15.34
C ASP A 174 9.31 -6.63 -16.20
N ILE A 175 10.44 -6.56 -16.90
CA ILE A 175 10.86 -7.53 -17.91
C ILE A 175 12.20 -8.12 -17.49
N ARG A 176 12.22 -9.43 -17.30
CA ARG A 176 13.44 -10.21 -17.11
C ARG A 176 13.61 -11.17 -18.28
N LYS A 177 14.83 -11.29 -18.80
CA LYS A 177 15.09 -12.13 -19.97
C LYS A 177 16.34 -12.98 -19.79
N ARG A 178 16.31 -14.18 -20.34
CA ARG A 178 17.43 -15.11 -20.43
C ARG A 178 17.54 -15.60 -21.87
N LYS A 179 18.72 -15.42 -22.46
CA LYS A 179 19.08 -15.97 -23.77
C LYS A 179 19.85 -17.26 -23.59
N VAL A 180 19.52 -18.27 -24.39
CA VAL A 180 20.16 -19.59 -24.40
C VAL A 180 20.37 -19.98 -25.85
N THR A 181 21.57 -20.45 -26.18
CA THR A 181 21.85 -20.98 -27.52
C THR A 181 21.98 -22.49 -27.41
N VAL A 182 21.26 -23.21 -28.25
CA VAL A 182 21.29 -24.67 -28.36
C VAL A 182 21.99 -25.02 -29.65
N HIS A 183 22.97 -25.92 -29.57
CA HIS A 183 23.80 -26.39 -30.68
C HIS A 183 23.45 -27.83 -31.10
#